data_AF-A0A1A8DPM4-F1
#
_entry.id   AF-A0A1A8DPM4-F1
#
_cell.length_a   1.000
_cell.length_b   1.000
_cell.length_c   1.000
_cell.angle_alpha   90.00
_cell.angle_beta   90.00
_cell.angle_gamma   90.00
#
_symmetry.space_group_name_H-M   'P 1'
#
loop_
_entity.id
_entity.type
_entity.pdbx_description
1 polymer ?
#
loop_
_entity_poly.entity_id
_entity_poly.type
_entity_poly.pdbx_seq_one_letter_code
_entity_poly.pdbx_strand_id
1 'polypeptide(L)'
;MMESLKMQLDFSSPIIQAQGVRSLVAAVLKEKGSNGPIMQSSTQGPALEALWQQCCSDCALVRSACCDAVVLLVDQGHADLQYVLSNVLILLPSARNTQGLIRIMGQMLKMQADQEHGKTPFTCPYSVRSNPHPFIKVLENRVDCWPALQLEIDDLICQAVNRNQSSYISLLVPFLRYLYCEPQRQPQHAPLRQSLLRVLLPTTPRAGAVPASPASDSLLLCLCQLVPHMQLDCVEAVLELSGFVSALLPTLIEAPGEFWVKERAGLVLQLLCACEQCLKLNGDCRSLLLLIQQL
;
A
#
# COMPACT_ATOMS: atom_id res chain seq x y z
N MET A 1 31.69 -21.43 -2.52
CA MET A 1 30.21 -21.62 -2.51
C MET A 1 29.46 -20.31 -2.79
N MET A 2 29.81 -19.20 -2.13
CA MET A 2 29.15 -17.91 -2.38
C MET A 2 29.46 -17.33 -3.77
N GLU A 3 30.71 -17.44 -4.23
CA GLU A 3 31.12 -16.97 -5.57
C GLU A 3 30.48 -17.78 -6.70
N SER A 4 30.31 -19.10 -6.52
CA SER A 4 29.57 -19.93 -7.47
C SER A 4 28.09 -19.60 -7.53
N LEU A 5 27.47 -19.20 -6.41
CA LEU A 5 26.08 -18.75 -6.37
C LEU A 5 25.91 -17.39 -7.05
N LYS A 6 26.82 -16.44 -6.81
CA LYS A 6 26.84 -15.17 -7.54
C LYS A 6 26.98 -15.38 -9.04
N MET A 7 27.93 -16.23 -9.47
CA MET A 7 28.09 -16.57 -10.88
C MET A 7 26.80 -17.16 -11.49
N GLN A 8 26.11 -18.07 -10.78
CA GLN A 8 24.85 -18.65 -11.27
C GLN A 8 23.70 -17.64 -11.39
N LEU A 9 23.65 -16.64 -10.51
CA LEU A 9 22.64 -15.57 -10.55
C LEU A 9 22.95 -14.55 -11.66
N ASP A 10 24.23 -14.36 -11.99
CA ASP A 10 24.68 -13.47 -13.07
C ASP A 10 24.55 -14.11 -14.46
N PHE A 11 24.31 -15.43 -14.54
CA PHE A 11 24.09 -16.13 -15.81
C PHE A 11 22.79 -15.71 -16.49
N SER A 12 22.78 -15.53 -17.81
CA SER A 12 21.59 -15.08 -18.56
C SER A 12 20.47 -16.13 -18.66
N SER A 13 20.71 -17.39 -18.27
CA SER A 13 19.72 -18.46 -18.38
C SER A 13 18.77 -18.46 -17.17
N PRO A 14 17.45 -18.36 -17.39
CA PRO A 14 16.46 -18.29 -16.30
C PRO A 14 16.41 -19.56 -15.45
N ILE A 15 16.75 -20.72 -16.02
CA ILE A 15 16.79 -22.01 -15.30
C ILE A 15 17.95 -22.04 -14.30
N ILE A 16 19.11 -21.52 -14.70
CA ILE A 16 20.32 -21.47 -13.85
C ILE A 16 20.11 -20.47 -12.73
N GLN A 17 19.51 -19.32 -13.02
CA GLN A 17 19.13 -18.32 -12.02
C GLN A 17 18.16 -18.88 -10.98
N ALA A 18 17.10 -19.57 -11.41
CA ALA A 18 16.14 -20.19 -10.49
C ALA A 18 16.79 -21.27 -9.60
N GLN A 19 17.69 -22.06 -10.15
CA GLN A 19 18.44 -23.06 -9.38
C GLN A 19 19.42 -22.41 -8.38
N GLY A 20 20.03 -21.28 -8.76
CA GLY A 20 20.85 -20.46 -7.88
C GLY A 20 20.06 -19.94 -6.68
N VAL A 21 18.84 -19.42 -6.91
CA VAL A 21 17.94 -18.96 -5.82
C VAL A 21 17.57 -20.12 -4.89
N ARG A 22 17.20 -21.29 -5.43
CA ARG A 22 16.92 -22.48 -4.59
C ARG A 22 18.10 -22.89 -3.74
N SER A 23 19.30 -22.86 -4.30
CA SER A 23 20.52 -23.21 -3.60
C SER A 23 20.85 -22.18 -2.50
N LEU A 24 20.56 -20.91 -2.74
CA LEU A 24 20.68 -19.83 -1.77
C LEU A 24 19.71 -20.00 -0.60
N VAL A 25 18.43 -20.30 -0.88
CA VAL A 25 17.43 -20.56 0.16
C VAL A 25 17.81 -21.78 1.01
N ALA A 26 18.30 -22.85 0.38
CA ALA A 26 18.80 -24.01 1.10
C ALA A 26 20.00 -23.68 2.00
N ALA A 27 20.87 -22.75 1.58
CA ALA A 27 21.97 -22.26 2.40
C ALA A 27 21.47 -21.43 3.60
N VAL A 28 20.49 -20.55 3.41
CA VAL A 28 19.84 -19.78 4.50
C VAL A 28 19.23 -20.71 5.54
N LEU A 29 18.51 -21.76 5.11
CA LEU A 29 17.92 -22.74 6.03
C LEU A 29 18.99 -23.55 6.78
N LYS A 30 20.13 -23.84 6.14
CA LYS A 30 21.27 -24.50 6.81
C LYS A 30 21.94 -23.59 7.83
N GLU A 31 22.13 -22.31 7.52
CA GLU A 31 22.76 -21.32 8.43
C GLU A 31 21.90 -21.06 9.67
N LYS A 32 20.58 -21.05 9.51
CA LYS A 32 19.63 -20.93 10.60
C LYS A 32 19.77 -22.07 11.63
N GLY A 33 20.03 -23.29 11.19
CA GLY A 33 20.00 -24.49 12.04
C GLY A 33 18.62 -24.79 12.64
N SER A 34 18.57 -25.51 13.76
CA SER A 34 17.33 -25.90 14.47
C SER A 34 16.81 -24.85 15.47
N ASN A 35 17.42 -23.65 15.50
CA ASN A 35 17.12 -22.61 16.49
C ASN A 35 15.99 -21.70 15.99
N GLY A 36 14.77 -21.90 16.50
CA GLY A 36 13.64 -20.93 16.46
C GLY A 36 13.33 -20.30 15.09
N PRO A 37 12.48 -19.27 15.00
CA PRO A 37 12.39 -18.40 13.83
C PRO A 37 13.55 -17.37 13.84
N ILE A 38 13.94 -16.89 12.65
CA ILE A 38 14.93 -15.79 12.53
C ILE A 38 14.31 -14.51 13.10
N MET A 39 14.95 -13.94 14.12
CA MET A 39 14.55 -12.71 14.81
C MET A 39 15.67 -11.66 14.74
N GLN A 40 15.41 -10.42 15.19
CA GLN A 40 16.42 -9.35 15.21
C GLN A 40 17.68 -9.70 16.02
N SER A 41 17.57 -10.58 17.01
CA SER A 41 18.68 -11.05 17.85
C SER A 41 19.45 -12.24 17.25
N SER A 42 18.99 -12.82 16.15
CA SER A 42 19.64 -13.96 15.50
C SER A 42 20.90 -13.51 14.76
N THR A 43 21.97 -14.32 14.82
CA THR A 43 23.18 -14.09 14.03
C THR A 43 22.85 -14.12 12.55
N GLN A 44 22.99 -12.99 11.87
CA GLN A 44 22.77 -12.91 10.43
C GLN A 44 23.88 -13.65 9.70
N GLY A 45 23.52 -14.73 9.02
CA GLY A 45 24.42 -15.51 8.20
C GLY A 45 24.66 -14.86 6.83
N PRO A 46 25.81 -15.11 6.19
CA PRO A 46 26.14 -14.50 4.91
C PRO A 46 25.15 -14.88 3.80
N ALA A 47 24.51 -16.06 3.83
CA ALA A 47 23.53 -16.45 2.82
C ALA A 47 22.25 -15.61 2.92
N LEU A 48 21.84 -15.23 4.13
CA LEU A 48 20.69 -14.36 4.35
C LEU A 48 20.97 -12.94 3.83
N GLU A 49 22.16 -12.42 4.10
CA GLU A 49 22.60 -11.14 3.54
C GLU A 49 22.59 -11.17 2.00
N ALA A 50 23.12 -12.24 1.40
CA ALA A 50 23.09 -12.39 -0.05
C ALA A 50 21.64 -12.47 -0.60
N LEU A 51 20.71 -13.11 0.10
CA LEU A 51 19.30 -13.14 -0.28
C LEU A 51 18.70 -11.74 -0.31
N TRP A 52 18.97 -10.92 0.71
CA TRP A 52 18.52 -9.52 0.77
C TRP A 52 19.10 -8.69 -0.36
N GLN A 53 20.39 -8.83 -0.65
CA GLN A 53 21.03 -8.13 -1.78
C GLN A 53 20.38 -8.48 -3.11
N GLN A 54 19.97 -9.75 -3.31
CA GLN A 54 19.32 -10.19 -4.53
C GLN A 54 17.84 -9.77 -4.64
N CYS A 55 17.18 -9.47 -3.52
CA CYS A 55 15.86 -8.82 -3.53
C CYS A 55 15.90 -7.39 -4.09
N CYS A 56 17.09 -6.78 -4.14
CA CYS A 56 17.34 -5.46 -4.72
C CYS A 56 17.98 -5.52 -6.13
N SER A 57 18.02 -6.71 -6.75
CA SER A 57 18.65 -6.95 -8.05
C SER A 57 17.91 -6.27 -9.21
N ASP A 58 18.66 -5.91 -10.25
CA ASP A 58 18.14 -5.37 -11.51
C ASP A 58 17.45 -6.46 -12.36
N CYS A 59 17.84 -7.72 -12.18
CA CYS A 59 17.20 -8.85 -12.86
C CYS A 59 15.81 -9.12 -12.25
N ALA A 60 14.75 -8.85 -13.01
CA ALA A 60 13.38 -9.00 -12.54
C ALA A 60 13.03 -10.42 -12.08
N LEU A 61 13.56 -11.46 -12.77
CA LEU A 61 13.31 -12.86 -12.42
C LEU A 61 13.97 -13.24 -11.09
N VAL A 62 15.27 -12.95 -10.92
CA VAL A 62 16.00 -13.22 -9.68
C VAL A 62 15.36 -12.45 -8.52
N ARG A 63 15.06 -11.16 -8.73
CA ARG A 63 14.41 -10.32 -7.74
C ARG A 63 13.08 -10.93 -7.27
N SER A 64 12.18 -11.28 -8.19
CA SER A 64 10.89 -11.87 -7.84
C SER A 64 11.07 -13.17 -7.07
N ALA A 65 11.91 -14.08 -7.56
CA ALA A 65 12.14 -15.37 -6.93
C ALA A 65 12.74 -15.25 -5.51
N CYS A 66 13.67 -14.31 -5.31
CA CYS A 66 14.22 -14.02 -3.99
C CYS A 66 13.18 -13.39 -3.04
N CYS A 67 12.35 -12.47 -3.54
CA CYS A 67 11.27 -11.88 -2.74
C CYS A 67 10.24 -12.93 -2.33
N ASP A 68 9.82 -13.80 -3.26
CA ASP A 68 8.91 -14.91 -2.99
C ASP A 68 9.51 -15.89 -1.98
N ALA A 69 10.82 -16.14 -2.05
CA ALA A 69 11.51 -16.94 -1.05
C ALA A 69 11.50 -16.32 0.35
N VAL A 70 11.73 -15.00 0.48
CA VAL A 70 11.62 -14.30 1.77
C VAL A 70 10.21 -14.40 2.33
N VAL A 71 9.18 -14.21 1.50
CA VAL A 71 7.77 -14.33 1.88
C VAL A 71 7.48 -15.75 2.37
N LEU A 72 7.94 -16.78 1.65
CA LEU A 72 7.79 -18.19 2.04
C LEU A 72 8.50 -18.53 3.36
N LEU A 73 9.65 -17.91 3.65
CA LEU A 73 10.33 -18.10 4.94
C LEU A 73 9.46 -17.62 6.10
N VAL A 74 8.68 -16.55 5.93
CA VAL A 74 7.75 -16.08 6.97
C VAL A 74 6.52 -16.98 7.05
N ASP A 75 5.93 -17.33 5.91
CA ASP A 75 4.75 -18.20 5.81
C ASP A 75 4.98 -19.56 6.49
N GLN A 76 6.17 -20.15 6.30
CA GLN A 76 6.56 -21.42 6.91
C GLN A 76 7.06 -21.30 8.36
N GLY A 77 6.97 -20.12 8.98
CA GLY A 77 7.41 -19.86 10.34
C GLY A 77 8.94 -19.94 10.51
N HIS A 78 9.69 -19.79 9.42
CA HIS A 78 11.15 -19.78 9.47
C HIS A 78 11.75 -18.42 9.82
N ALA A 79 11.04 -17.32 9.56
CA ALA A 79 11.40 -15.95 9.90
C ALA A 79 10.24 -15.22 10.58
N ASP A 80 10.55 -14.32 11.51
CA ASP A 80 9.56 -13.46 12.14
C ASP A 80 9.10 -12.33 11.18
N LEU A 81 7.81 -12.05 11.19
CA LEU A 81 7.20 -11.06 10.30
C LEU A 81 7.67 -9.64 10.61
N GLN A 82 7.76 -9.25 11.89
CA GLN A 82 8.21 -7.91 12.28
C GLN A 82 9.69 -7.72 11.99
N TYR A 83 10.50 -8.77 12.13
CA TYR A 83 11.88 -8.79 11.67
C TYR A 83 11.98 -8.50 10.17
N VAL A 84 11.21 -9.17 9.32
CA VAL A 84 11.21 -8.93 7.87
C VAL A 84 10.79 -7.50 7.54
N LEU A 85 9.68 -7.00 8.10
CA LEU A 85 9.25 -5.61 7.90
C LEU A 85 10.34 -4.60 8.29
N SER A 86 11.03 -4.84 9.41
CA SER A 86 12.12 -3.99 9.88
C SER A 86 13.31 -3.99 8.92
N ASN A 87 13.73 -5.15 8.43
CA ASN A 87 14.86 -5.22 7.49
C ASN A 87 14.53 -4.57 6.14
N VAL A 88 13.31 -4.73 5.64
CA VAL A 88 12.87 -4.05 4.42
C VAL A 88 13.04 -2.53 4.57
N LEU A 89 12.62 -1.96 5.71
CA LEU A 89 12.78 -0.53 5.98
C LEU A 89 14.26 -0.11 6.11
N ILE A 90 15.11 -0.96 6.66
CA ILE A 90 16.56 -0.71 6.76
C ILE A 90 17.24 -0.69 5.38
N LEU A 91 16.83 -1.59 4.48
CA LEU A 91 17.43 -1.75 3.15
C LEU A 91 16.90 -0.75 2.11
N LEU A 92 15.69 -0.23 2.31
CA LEU A 92 15.01 0.62 1.34
C LEU A 92 15.81 1.85 0.88
N PRO A 93 16.48 2.63 1.77
CA PRO A 93 17.17 3.85 1.37
C PRO A 93 18.40 3.60 0.47
N SER A 94 19.07 2.46 0.63
CA SER A 94 20.27 2.09 -0.11
C SER A 94 20.02 1.13 -1.29
N ALA A 95 18.79 0.63 -1.41
CA ALA A 95 18.42 -0.31 -2.46
C ALA A 95 18.50 0.34 -3.86
N ARG A 96 19.15 -0.35 -4.80
CA ARG A 96 19.13 0.06 -6.22
C ARG A 96 17.71 -0.01 -6.79
N ASN A 97 16.97 -1.05 -6.41
CA ASN A 97 15.60 -1.30 -6.82
C ASN A 97 14.70 -1.58 -5.62
N THR A 98 13.62 -0.81 -5.46
CA THR A 98 12.69 -0.92 -4.32
C THR A 98 11.47 -1.77 -4.59
N GLN A 99 11.21 -2.18 -5.84
CA GLN A 99 10.02 -2.93 -6.22
C GLN A 99 9.90 -4.24 -5.44
N GLY A 100 11.00 -4.99 -5.30
CA GLY A 100 11.03 -6.25 -4.56
C GLY A 100 10.75 -6.06 -3.08
N LEU A 101 11.40 -5.07 -2.48
CA LEU A 101 11.24 -4.71 -1.06
C LEU A 101 9.80 -4.28 -0.73
N ILE A 102 9.20 -3.44 -1.57
CA ILE A 102 7.81 -2.99 -1.39
C ILE A 102 6.83 -4.15 -1.55
N ARG A 103 7.07 -5.06 -2.49
CA ARG A 103 6.28 -6.29 -2.63
C ARG A 103 6.35 -7.18 -1.39
N ILE A 104 7.55 -7.41 -0.83
CA ILE A 104 7.70 -8.16 0.43
C ILE A 104 6.87 -7.49 1.53
N MET A 105 6.95 -6.16 1.66
CA MET A 105 6.19 -5.40 2.64
C MET A 105 4.68 -5.57 2.48
N GLY A 106 4.16 -5.47 1.26
CA GLY A 106 2.74 -5.70 0.98
C GLY A 106 2.29 -7.11 1.33
N GLN A 107 3.10 -8.14 1.03
CA GLN A 107 2.80 -9.52 1.42
C GLN A 107 2.82 -9.74 2.94
N MET A 108 3.75 -9.12 3.67
CA MET A 108 3.76 -9.17 5.13
C MET A 108 2.50 -8.54 5.74
N LEU A 109 2.07 -7.39 5.21
CA LEU A 109 0.82 -6.74 5.63
C LEU A 109 -0.39 -7.65 5.39
N LYS A 110 -0.46 -8.33 4.24
CA LYS A 110 -1.54 -9.29 3.94
C LYS A 110 -1.56 -10.45 4.95
N MET A 111 -0.40 -11.04 5.22
CA MET A 111 -0.26 -12.11 6.21
C MET A 111 -0.74 -11.67 7.60
N GLN A 112 -0.45 -10.43 8.02
CA GLN A 112 -0.96 -9.90 9.29
C GLN A 112 -2.48 -9.81 9.31
N ALA A 113 -3.10 -9.33 8.23
CA ALA A 113 -4.56 -9.26 8.15
C ALA A 113 -5.22 -10.64 8.09
N ASP A 114 -4.58 -11.63 7.49
CA ASP A 114 -5.10 -13.00 7.41
C ASP A 114 -4.94 -13.78 8.73
N GLN A 115 -3.98 -13.39 9.60
CA GLN A 115 -3.74 -14.05 10.89
C GLN A 115 -4.82 -13.74 11.96
N GLU A 116 -5.60 -12.66 11.82
CA GLU A 116 -6.65 -12.33 12.78
C GLU A 116 -7.88 -13.25 12.57
N HIS A 117 -7.94 -14.30 13.39
CA HIS A 117 -8.98 -15.33 13.36
C HIS A 117 -10.35 -14.77 13.77
N GLY A 118 -11.23 -14.51 12.79
CA GLY A 118 -12.69 -14.69 12.71
C GLY A 118 -13.65 -14.31 13.86
N LYS A 119 -13.20 -13.97 15.06
CA LYS A 119 -14.03 -13.70 16.24
C LYS A 119 -14.09 -12.23 16.61
N THR A 120 -13.12 -11.43 16.19
CA THR A 120 -13.06 -9.98 16.41
C THR A 120 -12.91 -9.27 15.06
N PRO A 121 -13.57 -8.12 14.86
CA PRO A 121 -13.34 -7.31 13.68
C PRO A 121 -11.86 -6.91 13.63
N PHE A 122 -11.27 -7.03 12.43
CA PHE A 122 -9.85 -6.74 12.26
C PHE A 122 -9.53 -5.32 12.72
N THR A 123 -8.53 -5.17 13.58
CA THR A 123 -8.07 -3.85 14.04
C THR A 123 -6.67 -3.59 13.51
N CYS A 124 -6.54 -2.58 12.65
CA CYS A 124 -5.24 -2.23 12.10
C CYS A 124 -4.24 -1.87 13.22
N PRO A 125 -3.07 -2.53 13.32
CA PRO A 125 -2.08 -2.27 14.37
C PRO A 125 -1.26 -0.99 14.12
N TYR A 126 -1.49 -0.34 12.98
CA TYR A 126 -0.75 0.83 12.54
C TYR A 126 -1.56 2.10 12.71
N SER A 127 -0.84 3.20 12.89
CA SER A 127 -1.40 4.54 12.93
C SER A 127 -0.57 5.46 12.04
N VAL A 128 -0.90 6.75 11.99
CA VAL A 128 -0.10 7.74 11.25
C VAL A 128 1.18 8.10 12.03
N ARG A 129 1.12 8.22 13.37
CA ARG A 129 2.21 8.80 14.18
C ARG A 129 2.80 7.87 15.24
N SER A 130 1.98 7.15 16.02
CA SER A 130 2.46 6.36 17.16
C SER A 130 3.18 5.07 16.72
N ASN A 131 2.60 4.37 15.74
CA ASN A 131 3.21 3.24 15.06
C ASN A 131 2.99 3.43 13.56
N PRO A 132 3.82 4.25 12.89
CA PRO A 132 3.59 4.64 11.50
C PRO A 132 3.49 3.42 10.59
N HIS A 133 2.44 3.40 9.77
CA HIS A 133 2.21 2.35 8.79
C HIS A 133 3.46 2.13 7.90
N PRO A 134 3.84 0.89 7.56
CA PRO A 134 5.07 0.63 6.81
C PRO A 134 5.18 1.41 5.48
N PHE A 135 4.08 1.56 4.75
CA PHE A 135 4.03 2.40 3.54
C PHE A 135 4.25 3.90 3.78
N ILE A 136 3.91 4.42 4.96
CA ILE A 136 4.24 5.80 5.34
C ILE A 136 5.76 5.92 5.46
N LYS A 137 6.38 5.03 6.23
CA LYS A 137 7.84 5.01 6.41
C LYS A 137 8.58 4.82 5.09
N VAL A 138 8.02 4.07 4.14
CA VAL A 138 8.58 3.90 2.80
C VAL A 138 8.62 5.23 2.04
N LEU A 139 7.52 5.99 2.03
CA LEU A 139 7.47 7.30 1.39
C LEU A 139 8.42 8.32 2.06
N GLU A 140 8.49 8.31 3.39
CA GLU A 140 9.36 9.22 4.15
C GLU A 140 10.84 8.94 3.91
N ASN A 141 11.23 7.66 3.79
CA ASN A 141 12.62 7.28 3.55
C ASN A 141 13.05 7.49 2.10
N ARG A 142 12.12 7.35 1.13
CA ARG A 142 12.46 7.39 -0.28
C ARG A 142 11.28 7.81 -1.16
N VAL A 143 11.27 9.06 -1.61
CA VAL A 143 10.13 9.64 -2.35
C VAL A 143 9.92 9.04 -3.73
N ASP A 144 10.98 8.59 -4.40
CA ASP A 144 10.99 8.05 -5.76
C ASP A 144 10.42 6.63 -5.86
N CYS A 145 10.09 5.98 -4.74
CA CYS A 145 9.50 4.64 -4.73
C CYS A 145 7.98 4.63 -4.92
N TRP A 146 7.32 5.79 -5.02
CA TRP A 146 5.87 5.89 -5.15
C TRP A 146 5.25 5.06 -6.29
N PRO A 147 5.89 4.83 -7.47
CA PRO A 147 5.29 3.98 -8.50
C PRO A 147 5.21 2.52 -8.08
N ALA A 148 6.24 2.02 -7.38
CA ALA A 148 6.24 0.67 -6.81
C ALA A 148 5.16 0.52 -5.74
N LEU A 149 5.00 1.55 -4.91
CA LEU A 149 4.00 1.59 -3.85
C LEU A 149 2.57 1.57 -4.41
N GLN A 150 2.31 2.35 -5.46
CA GLN A 150 1.02 2.36 -6.13
C GLN A 150 0.66 0.99 -6.70
N LEU A 151 1.61 0.29 -7.34
CA LEU A 151 1.39 -1.05 -7.89
C LEU A 151 1.02 -2.05 -6.78
N GLU A 152 1.72 -2.01 -5.65
CA GLU A 152 1.39 -2.92 -4.53
C GLU A 152 0.03 -2.60 -3.90
N ILE A 153 -0.36 -1.32 -3.82
CA ILE A 153 -1.68 -0.92 -3.34
C ILE A 153 -2.79 -1.36 -4.31
N ASP A 154 -2.58 -1.25 -5.63
CA ASP A 154 -3.53 -1.77 -6.64
C ASP A 154 -3.74 -3.28 -6.47
N ASP A 155 -2.65 -4.04 -6.32
CA ASP A 155 -2.71 -5.49 -6.09
C ASP A 155 -3.44 -5.84 -4.78
N LEU A 156 -3.15 -5.10 -3.70
CA LEU A 156 -3.85 -5.23 -2.41
C LEU A 156 -5.36 -5.02 -2.54
N ILE A 157 -5.79 -3.97 -3.24
CA ILE A 157 -7.22 -3.65 -3.42
C ILE A 157 -7.89 -4.69 -4.31
N CYS A 158 -7.25 -5.07 -5.42
CA CYS A 158 -7.75 -6.12 -6.29
C CYS A 158 -7.97 -7.43 -5.51
N GLN A 159 -7.03 -7.81 -4.64
CA GLN A 159 -7.17 -8.99 -3.80
C GLN A 159 -8.25 -8.83 -2.73
N ALA A 160 -8.35 -7.65 -2.09
CA ALA A 160 -9.39 -7.35 -1.11
C ALA A 160 -10.80 -7.53 -1.71
N VAL A 161 -11.02 -7.01 -2.91
CA VAL A 161 -12.29 -7.14 -3.64
C VAL A 161 -12.54 -8.59 -4.06
N ASN A 162 -11.54 -9.27 -4.65
CA ASN A 162 -11.69 -10.65 -5.11
C ASN A 162 -11.94 -11.65 -3.97
N ARG A 163 -11.31 -11.44 -2.80
CA ARG A 163 -11.47 -12.28 -1.60
C ARG A 163 -12.58 -11.80 -0.68
N ASN A 164 -13.18 -10.66 -0.98
CA ASN A 164 -14.19 -10.00 -0.16
C ASN A 164 -13.72 -9.70 1.28
N GLN A 165 -12.46 -9.28 1.44
CA GLN A 165 -11.80 -9.03 2.72
C GLN A 165 -11.65 -7.52 3.00
N SER A 166 -12.48 -6.98 3.90
CA SER A 166 -12.39 -5.58 4.34
C SER A 166 -11.18 -5.29 5.26
N SER A 167 -10.53 -6.33 5.80
CA SER A 167 -9.32 -6.19 6.62
C SER A 167 -8.17 -5.56 5.83
N TYR A 168 -8.01 -5.92 4.55
CA TYR A 168 -6.98 -5.35 3.68
C TYR A 168 -7.20 -3.86 3.42
N ILE A 169 -8.47 -3.46 3.28
CA ILE A 169 -8.81 -2.03 3.16
C ILE A 169 -8.53 -1.31 4.47
N SER A 170 -8.89 -1.93 5.60
CA SER A 170 -8.65 -1.38 6.95
C SER A 170 -7.16 -1.18 7.23
N LEU A 171 -6.28 -2.04 6.70
CA LEU A 171 -4.83 -1.86 6.75
C LEU A 171 -4.35 -0.60 6.04
N LEU A 172 -4.98 -0.24 4.91
CA LEU A 172 -4.58 0.93 4.12
C LEU A 172 -5.04 2.27 4.73
N VAL A 173 -6.02 2.27 5.63
CA VAL A 173 -6.62 3.50 6.20
C VAL A 173 -5.57 4.46 6.78
N PRO A 174 -4.60 4.03 7.63
CA PRO A 174 -3.60 4.96 8.16
C PRO A 174 -2.74 5.58 7.07
N PHE A 175 -2.36 4.80 6.05
CA PHE A 175 -1.59 5.30 4.91
C PHE A 175 -2.39 6.33 4.09
N LEU A 176 -3.66 6.07 3.80
CA LEU A 176 -4.51 7.01 3.07
C LEU A 176 -4.72 8.31 3.86
N ARG A 177 -4.92 8.22 5.19
CA ARG A 177 -5.01 9.40 6.07
C ARG A 177 -3.74 10.23 6.06
N TYR A 178 -2.56 9.58 6.12
CA TYR A 178 -1.29 10.28 5.98
C TYR A 178 -1.20 10.99 4.63
N LEU A 179 -1.47 10.26 3.54
CA LEU A 179 -1.28 10.78 2.19
C LEU A 179 -2.21 11.96 1.86
N TYR A 180 -3.48 11.92 2.27
CA TYR A 180 -4.49 12.93 1.90
C TYR A 180 -4.81 13.96 2.98
N CYS A 181 -4.57 13.68 4.26
CA CYS A 181 -5.03 14.52 5.38
C CYS A 181 -3.89 15.09 6.24
N GLU A 182 -2.62 14.77 5.98
CA GLU A 182 -1.53 15.25 6.82
C GLU A 182 -1.30 16.78 6.68
N PRO A 183 -1.09 17.51 7.80
CA PRO A 183 -0.97 18.96 7.76
C PRO A 183 0.19 19.54 6.96
N GLN A 184 1.29 18.80 6.82
CA GLN A 184 2.45 19.29 6.10
C GLN A 184 2.33 19.08 4.58
N ARG A 185 1.23 18.44 4.11
CA ARG A 185 0.88 18.08 2.72
C ARG A 185 2.03 18.29 1.73
N GLN A 186 2.91 17.30 1.64
CA GLN A 186 4.11 17.46 0.84
C GLN A 186 3.76 17.46 -0.67
N PRO A 187 4.19 18.47 -1.44
CA PRO A 187 3.85 18.59 -2.87
C PRO A 187 4.46 17.47 -3.71
N GLN A 188 5.58 16.90 -3.27
CA GLN A 188 6.22 15.74 -3.90
C GLN A 188 5.33 14.49 -3.96
N HIS A 189 4.31 14.40 -3.11
CA HIS A 189 3.34 13.30 -3.13
C HIS A 189 2.11 13.59 -4.00
N ALA A 190 2.00 14.78 -4.63
CA ALA A 190 0.88 15.12 -5.50
C ALA A 190 0.68 14.14 -6.67
N PRO A 191 1.74 13.69 -7.39
CA PRO A 191 1.58 12.71 -8.45
C PRO A 191 0.98 11.40 -7.94
N LEU A 192 1.46 10.91 -6.79
CA LEU A 192 0.94 9.72 -6.13
C LEU A 192 -0.52 9.89 -5.71
N ARG A 193 -0.90 11.03 -5.10
CA ARG A 193 -2.29 11.30 -4.72
C ARG A 193 -3.24 11.21 -5.91
N GLN A 194 -2.84 11.80 -7.04
CA GLN A 194 -3.64 11.81 -8.26
C GLN A 194 -3.70 10.44 -8.93
N SER A 195 -2.57 9.74 -9.04
CA SER A 195 -2.51 8.44 -9.69
C SER A 195 -3.19 7.35 -8.85
N LEU A 196 -3.02 7.39 -7.53
CA LEU A 196 -3.63 6.44 -6.60
C LEU A 196 -5.15 6.56 -6.62
N LEU A 197 -5.72 7.77 -6.70
CA LEU A 197 -7.17 7.95 -6.77
C LEU A 197 -7.81 7.15 -7.92
N ARG A 198 -7.14 7.05 -9.07
CA ARG A 198 -7.60 6.24 -10.21
C ARG A 198 -7.56 4.73 -9.94
N VAL A 199 -6.67 4.30 -9.04
CA VAL A 199 -6.57 2.91 -8.57
C VAL A 199 -7.65 2.62 -7.52
N LEU A 200 -7.90 3.56 -6.60
CA LEU A 200 -8.91 3.42 -5.53
C LEU A 200 -10.34 3.41 -6.09
N LEU A 201 -10.58 4.16 -7.17
CA LEU A 201 -11.88 4.35 -7.80
C LEU A 201 -11.77 4.13 -9.32
N PRO A 202 -11.72 2.86 -9.78
CA PRO A 202 -11.65 2.58 -11.21
C PRO A 202 -12.89 3.13 -11.92
N THR A 203 -12.69 4.11 -12.81
CA THR A 203 -13.74 4.83 -13.54
C THR A 203 -14.46 4.00 -14.61
N THR A 204 -13.96 2.81 -14.91
CA THR A 204 -14.62 1.84 -15.76
C THR A 204 -14.96 0.60 -14.94
N PRO A 205 -16.20 0.07 -15.03
CA PRO A 205 -16.44 -1.28 -14.56
C PRO A 205 -15.52 -2.17 -15.38
N ARG A 206 -14.47 -2.74 -14.75
CA ARG A 206 -13.72 -3.86 -15.34
C ARG A 206 -14.77 -4.83 -15.84
N ALA A 207 -14.70 -5.21 -17.12
CA ALA A 207 -15.73 -6.00 -17.79
C ALA A 207 -16.21 -7.15 -16.87
N GLY A 208 -17.46 -7.06 -16.42
CA GLY A 208 -17.96 -7.81 -15.25
C GLY A 208 -18.05 -6.91 -14.02
N ALA A 209 -19.09 -6.08 -13.96
CA ALA A 209 -19.43 -5.29 -12.77
C ALA A 209 -19.40 -6.20 -11.54
N VAL A 210 -18.38 -6.02 -10.70
CA VAL A 210 -18.29 -6.74 -9.44
C VAL A 210 -19.44 -6.22 -8.59
N PRO A 211 -20.37 -7.07 -8.13
CA PRO A 211 -21.46 -6.64 -7.27
C PRO A 211 -20.87 -5.93 -6.03
N ALA A 212 -21.65 -5.03 -5.42
CA ALA A 212 -21.29 -4.37 -4.17
C ALA A 212 -20.73 -5.40 -3.17
N SER A 213 -19.43 -5.30 -2.91
CA SER A 213 -18.69 -6.17 -2.02
C SER A 213 -18.44 -5.39 -0.72
N PRO A 214 -18.49 -6.00 0.48
CA PRO A 214 -18.11 -5.30 1.70
C PRO A 214 -16.70 -4.69 1.63
N ALA A 215 -15.79 -5.24 0.82
CA ALA A 215 -14.48 -4.61 0.58
C ALA A 215 -14.59 -3.30 -0.23
N SER A 216 -15.36 -3.27 -1.33
CA SER A 216 -15.59 -2.06 -2.11
C SER A 216 -16.36 -1.00 -1.32
N ASP A 217 -17.36 -1.41 -0.52
CA ASP A 217 -18.11 -0.50 0.35
C ASP A 217 -17.23 0.06 1.47
N SER A 218 -16.35 -0.77 2.05
CA SER A 218 -15.36 -0.32 3.04
C SER A 218 -14.39 0.70 2.44
N LEU A 219 -13.97 0.49 1.19
CA LEU A 219 -13.08 1.42 0.49
C LEU A 219 -13.80 2.74 0.19
N LEU A 220 -15.02 2.67 -0.36
CA LEU A 220 -15.84 3.85 -0.66
C LEU A 220 -16.11 4.67 0.61
N LEU A 221 -16.46 3.99 1.71
CA LEU A 221 -16.67 4.63 3.01
C LEU A 221 -15.38 5.28 3.53
N CYS A 222 -14.25 4.58 3.43
CA CYS A 222 -12.95 5.13 3.81
C CYS A 222 -12.67 6.44 3.07
N LEU A 223 -12.92 6.49 1.76
CA LEU A 223 -12.68 7.69 0.94
C LEU A 223 -13.63 8.84 1.33
N CYS A 224 -14.91 8.57 1.57
CA CYS A 224 -15.87 9.56 2.08
C CYS A 224 -15.37 10.19 3.40
N GLN A 225 -14.84 9.35 4.30
CA GLN A 225 -14.34 9.78 5.60
C GLN A 225 -13.04 10.60 5.55
N LEU A 226 -12.30 10.60 4.43
CA LEU A 226 -11.11 11.45 4.28
C LEU A 226 -11.47 12.91 4.02
N VAL A 227 -12.58 13.16 3.29
CA VAL A 227 -12.96 14.51 2.81
C VAL A 227 -13.04 15.56 3.92
N PRO A 228 -13.70 15.31 5.08
CA PRO A 228 -13.77 16.29 6.18
C PRO A 228 -12.41 16.65 6.78
N HIS A 229 -11.38 15.85 6.53
CA HIS A 229 -10.05 16.00 7.12
C HIS A 229 -9.00 16.51 6.12
N MET A 230 -9.37 16.70 4.85
CA MET A 230 -8.47 17.33 3.87
C MET A 230 -8.30 18.81 4.17
N GLN A 231 -7.07 19.29 4.11
CA GLN A 231 -6.77 20.71 4.37
C GLN A 231 -7.07 21.57 3.15
N LEU A 232 -7.61 22.76 3.39
CA LEU A 232 -7.95 23.75 2.36
C LEU A 232 -7.25 25.08 2.67
N ASP A 233 -5.92 25.03 2.66
CA ASP A 233 -5.03 26.13 2.99
C ASP A 233 -4.57 26.93 1.75
N CYS A 234 -4.67 26.34 0.56
CA CYS A 234 -4.32 26.98 -0.70
C CYS A 234 -5.19 26.52 -1.88
N VAL A 235 -5.05 27.20 -3.02
CA VAL A 235 -5.85 26.92 -4.23
C VAL A 235 -5.57 25.51 -4.77
N GLU A 236 -4.33 25.03 -4.69
CA GLU A 236 -3.98 23.68 -5.11
C GLU A 236 -4.69 22.62 -4.28
N ALA A 237 -4.85 22.85 -2.97
CA ALA A 237 -5.54 21.93 -2.07
C ALA A 237 -7.04 21.86 -2.39
N VAL A 238 -7.65 23.01 -2.73
CA VAL A 238 -9.03 23.08 -3.24
C VAL A 238 -9.21 22.29 -4.54
N LEU A 239 -8.26 22.43 -5.48
CA LEU A 239 -8.30 21.68 -6.74
C LEU A 239 -8.13 20.18 -6.53
N GLU A 240 -7.24 19.78 -5.61
CA GLU A 240 -7.08 18.37 -5.22
C GLU A 240 -8.36 17.81 -4.58
N LEU A 241 -9.02 18.56 -3.67
CA LEU A 241 -10.31 18.17 -3.10
C LEU A 241 -11.39 18.01 -4.18
N SER A 242 -11.50 19.00 -5.07
CA SER A 242 -12.47 18.98 -6.17
C SER A 242 -12.27 17.77 -7.07
N GLY A 243 -11.02 17.48 -7.45
CA GLY A 243 -10.68 16.28 -8.23
C GLY A 243 -10.96 14.97 -7.47
N PHE A 244 -10.67 14.93 -6.17
CA PHE A 244 -10.94 13.80 -5.30
C PHE A 244 -12.44 13.48 -5.25
N VAL A 245 -13.26 14.49 -4.96
CA VAL A 245 -14.71 14.34 -4.85
C VAL A 245 -15.35 14.04 -6.21
N SER A 246 -14.88 14.68 -7.28
CA SER A 246 -15.33 14.38 -8.64
C SER A 246 -15.12 12.91 -9.03
N ALA A 247 -14.00 12.30 -8.63
CA ALA A 247 -13.76 10.87 -8.86
C ALA A 247 -14.63 9.96 -7.98
N LEU A 248 -14.96 10.41 -6.76
CA LEU A 248 -15.76 9.66 -5.78
C LEU A 248 -17.25 9.61 -6.14
N LEU A 249 -17.77 10.67 -6.74
CA LEU A 249 -19.21 10.88 -6.97
C LEU A 249 -19.89 9.74 -7.74
N PRO A 250 -19.39 9.27 -8.90
CA PRO A 250 -20.07 8.25 -9.70
C PRO A 250 -20.38 7.00 -8.88
N THR A 251 -19.36 6.48 -8.17
CA THR A 251 -19.50 5.29 -7.32
C THR A 251 -20.44 5.53 -6.14
N LEU A 252 -20.40 6.73 -5.54
CA LEU A 252 -21.25 7.07 -4.40
C LEU A 252 -22.73 7.24 -4.76
N ILE A 253 -23.03 7.79 -5.95
CA ILE A 253 -24.41 7.98 -6.44
C ILE A 253 -25.05 6.64 -6.80
N GLU A 254 -24.26 5.74 -7.41
CA GLU A 254 -24.72 4.40 -7.78
C GLU A 254 -24.91 3.47 -6.56
N ALA A 255 -24.28 3.78 -5.42
CA ALA A 255 -24.34 2.97 -4.22
C ALA A 255 -25.76 2.96 -3.59
N PRO A 256 -26.44 1.80 -3.52
CA PRO A 256 -27.80 1.72 -3.02
C PRO A 256 -27.86 1.69 -1.49
N GLY A 257 -28.89 2.32 -0.91
CA GLY A 257 -29.24 2.19 0.52
C GLY A 257 -29.23 3.49 1.33
N GLU A 258 -29.97 3.50 2.43
CA GLU A 258 -30.11 4.67 3.33
C GLU A 258 -28.79 5.09 3.98
N PHE A 259 -27.88 4.13 4.20
CA PHE A 259 -26.55 4.41 4.73
C PHE A 259 -25.80 5.45 3.89
N TRP A 260 -25.80 5.28 2.56
CA TRP A 260 -25.14 6.20 1.63
C TRP A 260 -25.87 7.54 1.47
N VAL A 261 -27.14 7.65 1.87
CA VAL A 261 -27.83 8.95 1.94
C VAL A 261 -27.19 9.83 3.01
N LYS A 262 -26.84 9.25 4.17
CA LYS A 262 -26.17 9.98 5.25
C LYS A 262 -24.78 10.45 4.82
N GLU A 263 -24.00 9.59 4.17
CA GLU A 263 -22.66 9.95 3.69
C GLU A 263 -22.72 11.03 2.60
N ARG A 264 -23.69 10.97 1.67
CA ARG A 264 -23.92 12.03 0.67
C ARG A 264 -24.30 13.36 1.33
N ALA A 265 -25.21 13.36 2.29
CA ALA A 265 -25.58 14.57 3.03
C ALA A 265 -24.38 15.16 3.79
N GLY A 266 -23.56 14.31 4.41
CA GLY A 266 -22.30 14.71 5.04
C GLY A 266 -21.34 15.36 4.04
N LEU A 267 -21.18 14.76 2.86
CA LEU A 267 -20.31 15.28 1.80
C LEU A 267 -20.80 16.64 1.28
N VAL A 268 -22.10 16.83 1.09
CA VAL A 268 -22.68 18.14 0.71
C VAL A 268 -22.34 19.21 1.75
N LEU A 269 -22.48 18.90 3.05
CA LEU A 269 -22.11 19.84 4.11
C LEU A 269 -20.63 20.20 4.07
N GLN A 270 -19.75 19.21 3.87
CA GLN A 270 -18.30 19.48 3.75
C GLN A 270 -17.98 20.33 2.52
N LEU A 271 -18.62 20.08 1.39
CA LEU A 271 -18.42 20.87 0.18
C LEU A 271 -18.91 22.31 0.35
N LEU A 272 -20.01 22.54 1.10
CA LEU A 272 -20.45 23.89 1.45
C LEU A 272 -19.42 24.63 2.32
N CYS A 273 -18.84 23.96 3.31
CA CYS A 273 -17.73 24.52 4.09
C CYS A 273 -16.50 24.81 3.22
N ALA A 274 -16.19 23.92 2.27
CA ALA A 274 -15.10 24.12 1.31
C ALA A 274 -15.37 25.31 0.37
N CYS A 275 -16.62 25.53 -0.07
CA CYS A 275 -17.01 26.71 -0.85
C CYS A 275 -16.69 28.01 -0.11
N GLU A 276 -16.97 28.08 1.19
CA GLU A 276 -16.63 29.26 2.01
C GLU A 276 -15.12 29.55 1.98
N GLN A 277 -14.29 28.51 2.11
CA GLN A 277 -12.83 28.65 2.05
C GLN A 277 -12.34 29.01 0.64
N CYS A 278 -12.93 28.45 -0.41
CA CYS A 278 -12.61 28.81 -1.80
C CYS A 278 -12.86 30.29 -2.07
N LEU A 279 -14.01 30.81 -1.63
CA LEU A 279 -14.35 32.23 -1.76
C LEU A 279 -13.32 33.13 -1.07
N LYS A 280 -12.75 32.71 0.06
CA LYS A 280 -11.67 33.44 0.75
C LYS A 280 -10.32 33.36 0.02
N LEU A 281 -10.01 32.23 -0.62
CA LEU A 281 -8.70 31.98 -1.24
C LEU A 281 -8.59 32.55 -2.66
N ASN A 282 -9.58 32.32 -3.52
CA ASN A 282 -9.53 32.71 -4.94
C ASN A 282 -10.82 33.37 -5.47
N GLY A 283 -11.87 33.49 -4.63
CA GLY A 283 -13.13 34.12 -5.01
C GLY A 283 -14.02 33.27 -5.93
N ASP A 284 -13.68 32.02 -6.22
CA ASP A 284 -14.45 31.15 -7.12
C ASP A 284 -14.74 29.78 -6.48
N CYS A 285 -16.02 29.49 -6.26
CA CYS A 285 -16.50 28.21 -5.74
C CYS A 285 -17.32 27.39 -6.76
N ARG A 286 -17.36 27.81 -8.03
CA ARG A 286 -18.22 27.19 -9.06
C ARG A 286 -17.96 25.69 -9.23
N SER A 287 -16.70 25.28 -9.19
CA SER A 287 -16.32 23.87 -9.33
C SER A 287 -16.95 23.00 -8.24
N LEU A 288 -16.94 23.47 -6.98
CA LEU A 288 -17.54 22.75 -5.85
C LEU A 288 -19.07 22.80 -5.88
N LEU A 289 -19.67 23.93 -6.30
CA LEU A 289 -21.12 24.03 -6.47
C LEU A 289 -21.65 23.04 -7.51
N LEU A 290 -20.91 22.84 -8.62
CA LEU A 290 -21.26 21.83 -9.63
C LEU A 290 -21.22 20.40 -9.06
N LEU A 291 -20.30 20.11 -8.15
CA LEU A 291 -20.25 18.81 -7.46
C LEU A 291 -21.42 18.64 -6.49
N ILE A 292 -21.78 19.69 -5.74
CA ILE A 292 -22.94 19.67 -4.83
C ILE A 292 -24.24 19.41 -5.62
N GLN A 293 -24.40 20.00 -6.80
CA GLN A 293 -25.59 19.79 -7.64
C GLN A 293 -25.78 18.36 -8.14
N GLN A 294 -24.71 17.55 -8.13
CA GLN A 294 -24.74 16.16 -8.58
C GLN A 294 -25.06 15.16 -7.46
N LEU A 295 -24.92 15.56 -6.18
CA LEU A 295 -25.15 14.72 -4.99
C LEU A 295 -26.61 14.73 -4.53
#